data_AF-A0A2V9C2L7-F1
#
_entry.id   AF-A0A2V9C2L7-F1
#
_cell.length_a   1.000
_cell.length_b   1.000
_cell.length_c   1.000
_cell.angle_alpha   90.00
_cell.angle_beta   90.00
_cell.angle_gamma   90.00
#
_symmetry.space_group_name_H-M   'P 1'
#
loop_
_entity.id
_entity.type
_entity.pdbx_description
1 polymer ?
#
loop_
_entity_poly.entity_id
_entity_poly.type
_entity_poly.pdbx_seq_one_letter_code
_entity_poly.pdbx_strand_id
1 'polypeptide(L)'
;MTNACVKWKEQLLEAALTGTAAGDLEEHMKTCAACAAELEALQARRERMDAMLPLVARGAELPGEFRARVVAAAEAESEQKRARSVGRWVLVGATAVVTAALVMGLLLHWRAAPTTLEAELSAAERLAEWRAPSDVLLQTPGQEILQTTPRLGESYMKVPINTEEE
;
A
#
# COMPACT_ATOMS: atom_id res chain seq x y z
N MET A 1 35.06 -12.78 -46.22
CA MET A 1 33.60 -12.93 -46.03
C MET A 1 32.88 -11.85 -46.82
N THR A 2 31.99 -12.22 -47.74
CA THR A 2 31.08 -11.27 -48.38
C THR A 2 29.89 -11.00 -47.43
N ASN A 3 29.19 -9.85 -47.57
CA ASN A 3 28.06 -9.49 -46.71
C ASN A 3 26.95 -10.58 -46.65
N ALA A 4 26.80 -11.37 -47.72
CA ALA A 4 25.84 -12.48 -47.76
C ALA A 4 26.18 -13.64 -46.80
N CYS A 5 27.47 -13.84 -46.48
CA CYS A 5 27.92 -14.93 -45.60
C CYS A 5 27.64 -14.64 -44.11
N VAL A 6 27.49 -13.36 -43.73
CA VAL A 6 27.29 -12.95 -42.34
C VAL A 6 26.00 -13.51 -41.76
N LYS A 7 24.95 -13.62 -42.58
CA LYS A 7 23.65 -14.21 -42.19
C LYS A 7 23.81 -15.66 -41.70
N TRP A 8 24.75 -16.41 -42.25
CA TRP A 8 24.91 -17.84 -42.01
C TRP A 8 25.79 -18.16 -40.80
N LYS A 9 26.42 -17.16 -40.18
CA LYS A 9 27.40 -17.37 -39.11
C LYS A 9 26.84 -18.15 -37.91
N GLU A 10 25.64 -17.81 -37.46
CA GLU A 10 25.00 -18.50 -36.32
C GLU A 10 24.68 -19.96 -36.67
N GLN A 11 24.15 -20.19 -37.86
CA GLN A 11 23.83 -21.54 -38.34
C GLN A 11 25.08 -22.39 -38.59
N LEU A 12 26.19 -21.78 -39.04
CA LEU A 12 27.50 -22.45 -39.14
C LEU A 12 28.02 -22.89 -37.77
N LEU A 13 27.89 -22.02 -36.75
CA LEU A 13 28.29 -22.37 -35.39
C LEU A 13 27.42 -23.49 -34.82
N GLU A 14 26.10 -23.41 -35.02
CA GLU A 14 25.17 -24.44 -34.60
C GLU A 14 25.47 -25.78 -35.30
N ALA A 15 25.68 -25.77 -36.62
CA ALA A 15 26.04 -26.95 -37.39
C ALA A 15 27.39 -27.55 -36.96
N ALA A 16 28.36 -26.72 -36.58
CA ALA A 16 29.64 -27.21 -36.04
C ALA A 16 29.46 -27.91 -34.67
N LEU A 17 28.55 -27.43 -33.84
CA LEU A 17 28.28 -27.97 -32.49
C LEU A 17 27.37 -29.20 -32.50
N THR A 18 26.39 -29.25 -33.40
CA THR A 18 25.42 -30.36 -33.49
C THR A 18 25.85 -31.43 -34.48
N GLY A 19 26.69 -31.07 -35.45
CA GLY A 19 27.06 -31.94 -36.58
C GLY A 19 26.01 -31.97 -37.70
N THR A 20 24.94 -31.18 -37.59
CA THR A 20 23.83 -31.15 -38.58
C THR A 20 23.64 -29.75 -39.12
N ALA A 21 23.78 -29.58 -40.44
CA ALA A 21 23.44 -28.33 -41.11
C ALA A 21 21.94 -28.29 -41.44
N ALA A 22 21.31 -27.12 -41.24
CA ALA A 22 19.95 -26.88 -41.71
C ALA A 22 19.91 -26.75 -43.24
N GLY A 23 18.82 -27.16 -43.88
CA GLY A 23 18.73 -27.31 -45.34
C GLY A 23 19.17 -26.08 -46.15
N ASP A 24 18.74 -24.88 -45.78
CA ASP A 24 19.12 -23.65 -46.49
C ASP A 24 20.63 -23.35 -46.39
N LEU A 25 21.28 -23.71 -45.27
CA LEU A 25 22.73 -23.58 -45.09
C LEU A 25 23.48 -24.59 -45.96
N GLU A 26 22.99 -25.83 -46.04
CA GLU A 26 23.59 -26.88 -46.88
C GLU A 26 23.53 -26.50 -48.36
N GLU A 27 22.41 -25.92 -48.81
CA GLU A 27 22.28 -25.40 -50.17
C GLU A 27 23.24 -24.23 -50.43
N HIS A 28 23.38 -23.30 -49.48
CA HIS A 28 24.35 -22.22 -49.59
C HIS A 28 25.80 -22.74 -49.69
N MET A 29 26.17 -23.73 -48.88
CA MET A 29 27.51 -24.33 -48.89
C MET A 29 27.89 -24.97 -50.23
N LYS A 30 26.93 -25.51 -50.98
CA LYS A 30 27.19 -26.02 -52.34
C LYS A 30 27.66 -24.94 -53.32
N THR A 31 27.33 -23.68 -53.04
CA THR A 31 27.68 -22.52 -53.87
C THR A 31 28.79 -21.65 -53.28
N CYS A 32 29.10 -21.80 -51.99
CA CYS A 32 30.09 -20.98 -51.29
C CYS A 32 31.17 -21.83 -50.59
N ALA A 33 32.32 -21.99 -51.26
CA ALA A 33 33.47 -22.71 -50.71
C ALA A 33 34.04 -22.08 -49.43
N ALA A 34 33.89 -20.77 -49.23
CA ALA A 34 34.37 -20.09 -48.03
C ALA A 34 33.60 -20.54 -46.78
N CYS A 35 32.27 -20.63 -46.87
CA CYS A 35 31.42 -21.10 -45.76
C CYS A 35 31.68 -22.59 -45.45
N ALA A 36 31.95 -23.42 -46.47
CA ALA A 36 32.34 -24.81 -46.27
C ALA A 36 33.68 -24.95 -45.52
N ALA A 37 34.70 -24.18 -45.92
CA ALA A 37 36.00 -24.17 -45.24
C ALA A 37 35.90 -23.62 -43.80
N GLU A 38 35.05 -22.62 -43.56
CA GLU A 38 34.78 -22.12 -42.20
C GLU A 38 34.13 -23.20 -41.31
N LEU A 39 33.18 -23.98 -41.85
CA LEU A 39 32.55 -25.07 -41.10
C LEU A 39 33.58 -26.14 -40.71
N GLU A 40 34.41 -26.58 -41.66
CA GLU A 40 35.49 -27.55 -41.40
C GLU A 40 36.47 -27.04 -40.34
N ALA A 41 36.84 -25.75 -40.40
CA ALA A 41 37.71 -25.14 -39.39
C ALA A 41 37.06 -25.11 -37.99
N LEU A 42 35.76 -24.86 -37.92
CA LEU A 42 35.00 -24.90 -36.66
C LEU A 42 34.89 -26.33 -36.11
N GLN A 43 34.62 -27.31 -36.96
CA GLN A 43 34.56 -28.72 -36.59
C GLN A 43 35.92 -29.22 -36.09
N ALA A 44 37.01 -28.92 -36.80
CA ALA A 44 38.36 -29.25 -36.37
C ALA A 44 38.75 -28.56 -35.05
N ARG A 45 38.20 -27.38 -34.76
CA ARG A 45 38.38 -26.72 -33.45
C ARG A 45 37.60 -27.45 -32.35
N ARG A 46 36.36 -27.85 -32.62
CA ARG A 46 35.55 -28.64 -31.69
C ARG A 46 36.23 -29.97 -31.38
N GLU A 47 36.69 -30.72 -32.38
CA GLU A 47 37.37 -32.00 -32.18
C GLU A 47 38.62 -31.86 -31.29
N ARG A 48 39.40 -30.78 -31.49
CA ARG A 48 40.53 -30.47 -30.60
C ARG A 48 40.10 -30.19 -29.17
N MET A 49 38.98 -29.51 -28.95
CA MET A 49 38.44 -29.27 -27.61
C MET A 49 37.90 -30.56 -26.98
N ASP A 50 37.16 -31.36 -27.75
CA ASP A 50 36.60 -32.64 -27.32
C ASP A 50 37.71 -33.65 -26.99
N ALA A 51 38.83 -33.64 -27.71
CA ALA A 51 40.00 -34.45 -27.39
C ALA A 51 40.65 -34.07 -26.05
N MET A 52 40.52 -32.80 -25.61
CA MET A 52 41.03 -32.34 -24.32
C MET A 52 40.04 -32.61 -23.17
N LEU A 53 38.74 -32.75 -23.44
CA LEU A 53 37.72 -32.96 -22.39
C LEU A 53 38.02 -34.17 -21.49
N PRO A 54 38.42 -35.35 -22.00
CA PRO A 54 38.79 -36.48 -21.14
C PRO A 54 39.95 -36.20 -20.19
N LEU A 55 40.90 -35.34 -20.59
CA LEU A 55 42.04 -34.96 -19.75
C LEU A 55 41.59 -34.07 -18.57
N VAL A 56 40.65 -33.16 -18.84
CA VAL A 56 40.02 -32.32 -17.81
C VAL A 56 39.08 -33.15 -16.92
N ALA A 57 38.34 -34.08 -17.53
CA ALA A 57 37.35 -34.92 -16.86
C ALA A 57 37.97 -35.93 -15.89
N ARG A 58 39.20 -36.41 -16.14
CA ARG A 58 39.93 -37.30 -15.20
C ARG A 58 40.15 -36.69 -13.81
N GLY A 59 40.17 -35.37 -13.69
CA GLY A 59 40.23 -34.68 -12.39
C GLY A 59 38.87 -34.22 -11.87
N ALA A 60 37.81 -34.43 -12.64
CA ALA A 60 36.45 -33.95 -12.35
C ALA A 60 35.52 -35.07 -11.87
N GLU A 61 36.06 -36.16 -11.30
CA GLU A 61 35.24 -37.13 -10.59
C GLU A 61 34.56 -36.42 -9.43
N LEU A 62 33.24 -36.27 -9.55
CA LEU A 62 32.43 -35.69 -8.50
C LEU A 62 32.52 -36.61 -7.28
N PRO A 63 32.77 -36.09 -6.07
CA PRO A 63 32.73 -36.89 -4.85
C PRO A 63 31.40 -37.65 -4.78
N GLY A 64 31.40 -38.90 -4.29
CA GLY A 64 30.18 -39.72 -4.21
C GLY A 64 29.02 -39.01 -3.49
N GLU A 65 29.35 -38.14 -2.52
CA GLU A 65 28.40 -37.35 -1.76
C GLU A 65 27.91 -36.07 -2.46
N PHE A 66 28.47 -35.71 -3.62
CA PHE A 66 28.11 -34.47 -4.33
C PHE A 66 26.62 -34.42 -4.65
N ARG A 67 26.08 -35.53 -5.19
CA ARG A 67 24.66 -35.65 -5.50
C ARG A 67 23.80 -35.51 -4.24
N ALA A 68 24.17 -36.20 -3.16
CA ALA A 68 23.45 -36.14 -1.89
C ALA A 68 23.44 -34.71 -1.33
N ARG A 69 24.57 -34.00 -1.36
CA ARG A 69 24.67 -32.59 -0.91
C ARG A 69 23.82 -31.65 -1.74
N VAL A 70 23.80 -31.81 -3.07
CA VAL A 70 22.99 -30.96 -3.96
C VAL A 70 21.50 -31.18 -3.70
N VAL A 71 21.08 -32.44 -3.56
CA VAL A 71 19.69 -32.78 -3.24
C VAL A 71 19.29 -32.23 -1.87
N ALA A 72 20.12 -32.45 -0.84
CA ALA A 72 19.87 -31.94 0.50
C ALA A 72 19.80 -30.40 0.54
N ALA A 73 20.66 -29.71 -0.23
CA ALA A 73 20.62 -28.25 -0.35
C ALA A 73 19.33 -27.75 -1.03
N ALA A 74 18.90 -28.42 -2.09
CA ALA A 74 17.66 -28.09 -2.79
C ALA A 74 16.42 -28.32 -1.91
N GLU A 75 16.40 -29.42 -1.16
CA GLU A 75 15.33 -29.73 -0.21
C GLU A 75 15.27 -28.68 0.91
N ALA A 76 16.40 -28.35 1.53
CA ALA A 76 16.47 -27.34 2.60
C ALA A 76 15.97 -25.95 2.13
N GLU A 77 16.30 -25.53 0.91
CA GLU A 77 15.80 -24.28 0.35
C GLU A 77 14.26 -24.31 0.15
N SER A 78 13.73 -25.47 -0.27
CA SER A 78 12.30 -25.66 -0.48
C SER A 78 11.52 -25.62 0.84
N GLU A 79 12.04 -26.25 1.90
CA GLU A 79 11.44 -26.25 3.23
C GLU A 79 11.45 -24.84 3.83
N GLN A 80 12.55 -24.11 3.69
CA GLN A 80 12.65 -22.74 4.19
C GLN A 80 11.65 -21.81 3.50
N LYS A 81 11.45 -21.95 2.18
CA LYS A 81 10.42 -21.20 1.44
C LYS A 81 9.02 -21.56 1.90
N ARG A 82 8.74 -22.84 2.14
CA ARG A 82 7.42 -23.31 2.61
C ARG A 82 7.13 -22.85 4.04
N ALA A 83 8.08 -22.93 4.95
CA ALA A 83 7.93 -22.44 6.32
C ALA A 83 7.63 -20.92 6.36
N ARG A 84 8.33 -20.15 5.50
CA ARG A 84 8.14 -18.69 5.42
C ARG A 84 6.81 -18.29 4.79
N SER A 85 6.30 -19.08 3.84
CA SER A 85 4.97 -18.83 3.26
C SER A 85 3.86 -19.15 4.26
N VAL A 86 3.93 -20.31 4.95
CA VAL A 86 2.96 -20.68 6.00
C VAL A 86 2.94 -19.65 7.12
N GLY A 87 4.11 -19.19 7.60
CA GLY A 87 4.20 -18.15 8.61
C GLY A 87 3.54 -16.83 8.19
N ARG A 88 3.68 -16.40 6.92
CA ARG A 88 3.00 -15.21 6.40
C ARG A 88 1.48 -15.39 6.35
N TRP A 89 0.99 -16.55 5.93
CA TRP A 89 -0.45 -16.82 5.88
C TRP A 89 -1.07 -16.88 7.28
N VAL A 90 -0.37 -17.46 8.26
CA VAL A 90 -0.80 -17.47 9.67
C VAL A 90 -0.86 -16.05 10.24
N LEU A 91 0.15 -15.22 9.97
CA LEU A 91 0.16 -13.82 10.40
C LEU A 91 -0.98 -13.01 9.76
N VAL A 92 -1.22 -13.17 8.46
CA VAL A 92 -2.33 -12.51 7.75
C VAL A 92 -3.69 -12.96 8.30
N GLY A 93 -3.85 -14.26 8.56
CA GLY A 93 -5.05 -14.82 9.19
C GLY A 93 -5.28 -14.23 10.59
N ALA A 94 -4.25 -14.17 11.43
CA ALA A 94 -4.33 -13.61 12.78
C ALA A 94 -4.72 -12.12 12.76
N THR A 95 -4.12 -11.33 11.87
CA THR A 95 -4.47 -9.91 11.74
C THR A 95 -5.90 -9.70 11.27
N ALA A 96 -6.40 -10.54 10.35
CA ALA A 96 -7.77 -10.45 9.85
C ALA A 96 -8.82 -10.76 10.94
N VAL A 97 -8.54 -11.72 11.82
CA VAL A 97 -9.43 -12.04 12.95
C VAL A 97 -9.47 -10.89 13.97
N VAL A 98 -8.30 -10.31 14.29
CA VAL A 98 -8.22 -9.19 15.24
C VAL A 98 -8.93 -7.94 14.69
N THR A 99 -8.74 -7.62 13.42
CA THR A 99 -9.41 -6.47 12.80
C THR A 99 -10.91 -6.69 12.70
N ALA A 100 -11.37 -7.90 12.33
CA ALA A 100 -12.79 -8.23 12.31
C ALA A 100 -13.41 -8.12 13.71
N ALA A 101 -12.74 -8.61 14.75
CA ALA A 101 -13.20 -8.48 16.13
C ALA A 101 -13.28 -7.02 16.60
N LEU A 102 -12.28 -6.19 16.26
CA LEU A 102 -12.28 -4.76 16.56
C LEU A 102 -13.41 -4.02 15.84
N VAL A 103 -13.60 -4.26 14.55
CA VAL A 103 -14.68 -3.63 13.77
C VAL A 103 -16.05 -4.06 14.30
N MET A 104 -16.23 -5.34 14.60
CA MET A 104 -17.47 -5.86 15.16
C MET A 104 -17.75 -5.28 16.55
N GLY A 105 -16.72 -5.19 17.41
CA GLY A 105 -16.82 -4.55 18.72
C GLY A 105 -17.17 -3.06 18.61
N LEU A 106 -16.56 -2.34 17.67
CA LEU A 106 -16.86 -0.93 17.43
C LEU A 106 -18.31 -0.73 16.95
N LEU A 107 -18.78 -1.54 15.99
CA LEU A 107 -20.15 -1.48 15.49
C LEU A 107 -21.18 -1.80 16.57
N LEU A 108 -20.89 -2.79 17.42
CA LEU A 108 -21.75 -3.11 18.56
C LEU A 108 -21.73 -1.99 19.60
N HIS A 109 -20.57 -1.38 19.87
CA HIS A 109 -20.46 -0.25 20.79
C HIS A 109 -21.23 0.97 20.29
N TRP A 110 -21.18 1.27 18.99
CA TRP A 110 -21.94 2.37 18.40
C TRP A 110 -23.44 2.13 18.41
N ARG A 111 -23.88 0.88 18.25
CA ARG A 111 -25.30 0.50 18.39
C ARG A 111 -25.78 0.48 19.84
N ALA A 112 -24.90 0.12 20.77
CA ALA A 112 -25.21 0.02 22.19
C ALA A 112 -25.00 1.34 22.94
N ALA A 113 -24.28 2.31 22.36
CA ALA A 113 -24.12 3.67 22.89
C ALA A 113 -25.50 4.34 22.92
N PRO A 114 -26.12 4.46 24.11
CA PRO A 114 -27.48 4.93 24.21
C PRO A 114 -27.48 6.46 24.19
N THR A 115 -28.05 7.07 23.16
CA THR A 115 -28.66 8.44 23.15
C THR A 115 -27.94 9.55 23.91
N THR A 116 -26.61 9.48 24.09
CA THR A 116 -25.82 10.53 24.76
C THR A 116 -25.83 11.79 23.90
N LEU A 117 -25.99 11.65 22.59
CA LEU A 117 -26.16 12.77 21.67
C LEU A 117 -27.41 13.61 22.01
N GLU A 118 -28.54 12.97 22.33
CA GLU A 118 -29.78 13.67 22.70
C GLU A 118 -29.63 14.39 24.07
N ALA A 119 -28.92 13.75 25.00
CA ALA A 119 -28.60 14.32 26.30
C ALA A 119 -27.61 15.50 26.20
N GLU A 120 -26.63 15.41 25.30
CA GLU A 120 -25.67 16.49 25.03
C GLU A 120 -26.30 17.64 24.25
N LEU A 121 -27.21 17.36 23.30
CA LEU A 121 -27.97 18.38 22.59
C LEU A 121 -28.91 19.13 23.52
N SER A 122 -29.62 18.43 24.41
CA SER A 122 -30.47 19.06 25.41
C SER A 122 -29.68 19.82 26.48
N ALA A 123 -28.48 19.35 26.86
CA ALA A 123 -27.57 20.11 27.72
C ALA A 123 -27.02 21.37 27.04
N ALA A 124 -26.72 21.29 25.73
CA ALA A 124 -26.28 22.44 24.94
C ALA A 124 -27.39 23.49 24.76
N GLU A 125 -28.63 23.06 24.57
CA GLU A 125 -29.81 23.95 24.55
C GLU A 125 -29.99 24.67 25.90
N ARG A 126 -29.83 23.95 27.02
CA ARG A 126 -29.87 24.52 28.37
C ARG A 126 -28.73 25.52 28.64
N LEU A 127 -27.55 25.31 28.03
CA LEU A 127 -26.43 26.24 28.12
C LEU A 127 -26.62 27.47 27.23
N ALA A 128 -27.28 27.32 26.08
CA ALA A 128 -27.61 28.43 25.20
C ALA A 128 -28.69 29.36 25.80
N GLU A 129 -29.63 28.79 26.58
CA GLU A 129 -30.65 29.56 27.28
C GLU A 129 -30.15 30.20 28.59
N TRP A 130 -28.94 29.85 29.03
CA TRP A 130 -28.37 30.37 30.28
C TRP A 130 -28.00 31.85 30.15
N ARG A 131 -28.75 32.71 30.85
CA ARG A 131 -28.44 34.15 31.02
C ARG A 131 -27.54 34.39 32.22
N ALA A 132 -26.59 35.30 32.07
CA ALA A 132 -25.71 35.70 33.18
C ALA A 132 -26.52 36.41 34.28
N PRO A 133 -26.29 36.11 35.57
CA PRO A 133 -27.02 36.76 36.68
C PRO A 133 -26.92 38.30 36.70
N SER A 134 -25.91 38.86 36.04
CA SER A 134 -25.70 40.30 35.88
C SER A 134 -26.53 40.95 34.76
N ASP A 135 -27.17 40.18 33.88
CA ASP A 135 -28.09 40.74 32.87
C ASP A 135 -29.28 41.46 33.52
N VAL A 136 -29.68 41.01 34.71
CA VAL A 136 -30.70 41.67 35.54
C VAL A 136 -30.22 43.03 36.05
N LEU A 137 -28.89 43.21 36.22
CA LEU A 137 -28.29 44.47 36.69
C LEU A 137 -28.09 45.49 35.54
N LEU A 138 -28.08 45.03 34.29
CA LEU A 138 -27.98 45.89 33.10
C LEU A 138 -29.34 46.36 32.57
N GLN A 139 -30.45 45.79 33.06
CA GLN A 139 -31.76 46.38 32.88
C GLN A 139 -31.86 47.63 33.75
N THR A 140 -31.58 48.80 33.16
CA THR A 140 -31.62 50.07 33.86
C THR A 140 -33.04 50.35 34.36
N PRO A 141 -33.31 50.41 35.67
CA PRO A 141 -34.66 50.57 36.23
C PRO A 141 -35.23 51.99 36.05
N GLY A 142 -34.77 52.74 35.05
CA GLY A 142 -35.14 54.13 34.78
C GLY A 142 -35.82 54.35 33.43
N GLN A 143 -35.83 53.38 32.52
CA GLN A 143 -36.50 53.55 31.21
C GLN A 143 -38.02 53.63 31.33
N GLU A 144 -38.60 52.95 32.33
CA GLU A 144 -40.03 53.00 32.64
C GLU A 144 -40.41 54.31 33.37
N ILE A 145 -39.46 54.88 34.13
CA ILE A 145 -39.62 56.18 34.83
C ILE A 145 -39.60 57.34 33.83
N LEU A 146 -38.76 57.27 32.79
CA LEU A 146 -38.74 58.29 31.73
C LEU A 146 -40.04 58.31 30.90
N GLN A 147 -40.76 57.20 30.80
CA GLN A 147 -42.06 57.14 30.11
C GLN A 147 -43.24 57.60 30.99
N THR A 148 -43.07 57.65 32.31
CA THR A 148 -44.17 57.91 33.28
C THR A 148 -44.09 59.26 33.98
N THR A 149 -43.09 60.12 33.68
CA THR A 149 -42.98 61.45 34.30
C THR A 149 -44.13 62.38 33.87
N PRO A 150 -45.02 62.82 34.77
CA PRO A 150 -46.05 63.80 34.45
C PRO A 150 -45.45 65.20 34.25
N ARG A 151 -46.08 66.04 33.42
CA ARG A 151 -45.60 67.40 33.15
C ARG A 151 -45.58 68.25 34.42
N LEU A 152 -44.47 68.94 34.68
CA LEU A 152 -44.28 69.80 35.85
C LEU A 152 -45.36 70.91 35.86
N GLY A 153 -46.30 70.83 36.79
CA GLY A 153 -47.41 71.78 36.95
C GLY A 153 -48.68 71.23 37.62
N GLU A 154 -48.86 69.91 37.70
CA GLU A 154 -50.11 69.31 38.21
C GLU A 154 -50.11 68.91 39.71
N SER A 155 -48.95 68.90 40.40
CA SER A 155 -48.85 68.27 41.74
C SER A 155 -48.48 69.17 42.92
N TYR A 156 -48.34 70.49 42.76
CA TYR A 156 -48.09 71.37 43.90
C TYR A 156 -49.41 71.88 44.52
N MET A 157 -49.85 71.15 45.55
CA MET A 157 -50.63 71.61 46.71
C MET A 157 -51.93 72.39 46.45
N LYS A 158 -53.07 71.68 46.54
CA LYS A 158 -54.30 72.26 47.10
C LYS A 158 -54.07 72.45 48.61
N VAL A 159 -53.81 73.67 49.05
CA VAL A 159 -53.85 74.03 50.48
C VAL A 159 -55.31 74.37 50.82
N PRO A 160 -56.03 73.56 51.61
CA PRO A 160 -57.34 73.95 52.10
C PRO A 160 -57.17 75.04 53.17
N ILE A 161 -57.77 76.20 52.92
CA ILE A 161 -57.88 77.28 53.90
C ILE A 161 -59.04 76.86 54.83
N ASN A 162 -58.74 76.57 56.09
CA ASN A 162 -59.76 76.26 57.09
C ASN A 162 -60.52 77.55 57.43
N THR A 163 -61.82 77.55 57.16
CA THR A 163 -62.80 78.53 57.63
C THR A 163 -63.68 77.88 58.68
N GLU A 164 -63.53 78.26 59.95
CA GLU A 164 -64.52 78.15 61.03
C GLU A 164 -64.34 79.44 61.87
N GLU A 165 -65.23 80.43 61.72
CA GLU A 165 -66.46 80.66 62.50
C GLU A 165 -66.21 81.16 63.94
N GLU A 166 -66.30 82.48 64.12
CA GLU A 166 -67.16 83.15 65.11
C GLU A 166 -67.79 84.39 64.46
#